data_AF-X0WGQ5-F1
#
_entry.id   AF-X0WGQ5-F1
#
_cell.length_a   1.000
_cell.length_b   1.000
_cell.length_c   1.000
_cell.angle_alpha   90.00
_cell.angle_beta   90.00
_cell.angle_gamma   90.00
#
_symmetry.space_group_name_H-M   'P 1'
#
loop_
_entity.id
_entity.type
_entity.pdbx_description
1 polymer ?
#
loop_
_entity_poly.entity_id
_entity_poly.type
_entity_poly.pdbx_seq_one_letter_code
_entity_poly.pdbx_strand_id
1 'polypeptide(L)'
;LSNTLDDIIIIAIDDESLQELGRWPWPRDHFAKVINFLNQSQVIGIDISFFEPAEGDVELADSLKNNNVVLAMEYTSFSIKEGEIYGDSLLKPSSNLGTPGIDYKTGFVNLYTDSDGVTRSFQPYIKGVENHYHFSIAIIEEFLGYNPGLEQSRMLINFFSEPGGYEYISFSDVYNNKINSSYFKDKIILIGATAPNLHDDAIVPISNEAMPGVEVNANLVQSILTRDFINYQDDISAIGLIFIFAILTGLLLFFFRIHIATIFLAII
;
A
#
# COMPACT_ATOMS: atom_id res chain seq x y z
N LEU A 1 -0.65 -9.69 17.97
CA LEU A 1 0.30 -8.81 17.26
C LEU A 1 -0.06 -7.39 17.64
N SER A 2 0.92 -6.58 18.04
CA SER A 2 0.70 -5.14 18.24
C SER A 2 0.63 -4.55 16.84
N ASN A 3 -0.47 -3.89 16.46
CA ASN A 3 -0.63 -3.33 15.10
C ASN A 3 0.31 -2.12 14.88
N THR A 4 1.62 -2.34 14.92
CA THR A 4 2.70 -1.35 14.89
C THR A 4 3.43 -1.42 13.55
N LEU A 5 4.06 -0.32 13.16
CA LEU A 5 4.86 -0.23 11.92
C LEU A 5 5.92 -1.34 11.82
N ASP A 6 6.51 -1.74 12.95
CA ASP A 6 7.55 -2.78 13.05
C ASP A 6 7.09 -4.20 12.61
N ASP A 7 5.79 -4.43 12.46
CA ASP A 7 5.25 -5.72 11.98
C ASP A 7 5.20 -5.80 10.45
N ILE A 8 5.40 -4.67 9.74
CA ILE A 8 5.45 -4.58 8.29
C ILE A 8 6.88 -4.24 7.85
N ILE A 9 7.51 -5.13 7.08
CA ILE A 9 8.86 -4.94 6.56
C ILE A 9 8.82 -4.85 5.04
N ILE A 10 9.57 -3.89 4.50
CA ILE A 10 9.81 -3.76 3.07
C ILE A 10 11.14 -4.41 2.72
N ILE A 11 11.10 -5.44 1.88
CA ILE A 11 12.27 -5.99 1.22
C ILE A 11 12.47 -5.23 -0.09
N ALA A 12 13.45 -4.35 -0.08
CA ALA A 12 13.68 -3.33 -1.08
C ALA A 12 14.49 -3.87 -2.26
N ILE A 13 13.95 -3.76 -3.48
CA ILE A 13 14.75 -3.85 -4.70
C ILE A 13 15.36 -2.45 -4.90
N ASP A 14 16.53 -2.28 -4.28
CA ASP A 14 17.27 -1.03 -4.16
C ASP A 14 18.56 -1.05 -4.99
N ASP A 15 19.29 0.06 -4.99
CA ASP A 15 20.56 0.19 -5.73
C ASP A 15 21.63 -0.81 -5.24
N GLU A 16 21.66 -1.15 -3.94
CA GLU A 16 22.55 -2.19 -3.41
C GLU A 16 22.24 -3.54 -4.05
N SER A 17 20.97 -3.92 -4.10
CA SER A 17 20.54 -5.18 -4.69
C SER A 17 20.83 -5.24 -6.18
N LEU A 18 20.61 -4.15 -6.91
CA LEU A 18 20.94 -4.05 -8.35
C LEU A 18 22.46 -4.16 -8.60
N GLN A 19 23.28 -3.64 -7.69
CA GLN A 19 24.74 -3.76 -7.78
C GLN A 19 25.23 -5.18 -7.46
N GLU A 20 24.69 -5.81 -6.43
CA GLU A 20 25.10 -7.16 -5.99
C GLU A 20 24.59 -8.28 -6.91
N LEU A 21 23.32 -8.21 -7.34
CA LEU A 21 22.66 -9.27 -8.10
C LEU A 21 22.70 -9.06 -9.62
N GLY A 22 23.16 -7.88 -10.05
CA GLY A 22 23.35 -7.54 -11.46
C GLY A 22 22.10 -6.99 -12.13
N ARG A 23 22.09 -7.08 -13.47
CA ARG A 23 21.14 -6.36 -14.32
C ARG A 23 19.70 -6.83 -14.12
N TRP A 24 18.80 -5.87 -13.89
CA TRP A 24 17.35 -6.07 -13.88
C TRP A 24 16.76 -6.23 -15.29
N PRO A 25 15.69 -7.05 -15.49
CA PRO A 25 15.03 -7.92 -14.50
C PRO A 25 15.86 -9.16 -14.16
N TRP A 26 15.81 -9.59 -12.90
CA TRP A 26 16.48 -10.81 -12.45
C TRP A 26 15.70 -12.07 -12.82
N PRO A 27 16.37 -13.24 -12.91
CA PRO A 27 15.70 -14.53 -13.04
C PRO A 27 14.77 -14.83 -11.85
N ARG A 28 13.73 -15.62 -12.08
CA ARG A 28 12.65 -15.85 -11.10
C ARG A 28 13.06 -16.73 -9.92
N ASP A 29 14.13 -17.51 -10.08
CA ASP A 29 14.73 -18.30 -8.99
C ASP A 29 15.31 -17.42 -7.87
N HIS A 30 15.65 -16.15 -8.15
CA HIS A 30 16.04 -15.19 -7.13
C HIS A 30 14.89 -14.92 -6.16
N PHE A 31 13.69 -14.70 -6.69
CA PHE A 31 12.48 -14.53 -5.90
C PHE A 31 12.12 -15.83 -5.17
N ALA A 32 12.23 -16.98 -5.84
CA ALA A 32 12.00 -18.28 -5.21
C ALA A 32 12.88 -18.51 -3.98
N LYS A 33 14.17 -18.17 -4.09
CA LYS A 33 15.13 -18.28 -2.98
C LYS A 33 14.75 -17.37 -1.81
N VAL A 34 14.40 -16.12 -2.08
CA VAL A 34 13.98 -15.15 -1.05
C VAL A 34 12.66 -15.58 -0.40
N ILE A 35 11.65 -15.98 -1.17
CA ILE A 35 10.37 -16.47 -0.64
C ILE A 35 10.59 -17.66 0.30
N ASN A 36 11.38 -18.65 -0.13
CA ASN A 36 11.69 -19.83 0.70
C ASN A 36 12.48 -19.47 1.97
N PHE A 37 13.34 -18.46 1.92
CA PHE A 37 14.04 -17.96 3.10
C PHE A 37 13.09 -17.29 4.10
N LEU A 38 12.04 -16.64 3.60
CA LEU A 38 11.02 -15.92 4.39
C LEU A 38 9.86 -16.82 4.87
N ASN A 39 10.01 -18.14 4.85
CA ASN A 39 8.94 -19.09 5.15
C ASN A 39 8.34 -19.01 6.57
N GLN A 40 8.94 -18.26 7.49
CA GLN A 40 8.41 -18.01 8.83
C GLN A 40 7.55 -16.74 8.91
N SER A 41 7.52 -15.93 7.85
CA SER A 41 6.64 -14.77 7.76
C SER A 41 5.18 -15.19 7.68
N GLN A 42 4.29 -14.30 8.11
CA GLN A 42 2.85 -14.57 8.13
C GLN A 42 2.27 -14.47 6.71
N VAL A 43 2.72 -13.48 5.93
CA VAL A 43 2.34 -13.25 4.54
C VAL A 43 3.44 -12.49 3.80
N ILE A 44 3.60 -12.78 2.52
CA ILE A 44 4.54 -12.10 1.62
C ILE A 44 3.74 -11.50 0.45
N GLY A 45 3.67 -10.17 0.37
CA GLY A 45 3.20 -9.45 -0.80
C GLY A 45 4.35 -9.13 -1.74
N ILE A 46 4.24 -9.46 -3.03
CA ILE A 46 5.24 -9.11 -4.04
C ILE A 46 4.65 -8.10 -5.04
N ASP A 47 5.07 -6.85 -4.90
CA ASP A 47 4.74 -5.72 -5.76
C ASP A 47 5.69 -5.65 -6.96
N ILE A 48 5.73 -6.76 -7.70
CA ILE A 48 6.49 -6.92 -8.93
C ILE A 48 5.64 -7.72 -9.91
N SER A 49 5.63 -7.27 -11.16
CA SER A 49 4.84 -7.89 -12.21
C SER A 49 5.52 -9.11 -12.84
N PHE A 50 4.84 -10.26 -12.77
CA PHE A 50 5.29 -11.53 -13.34
C PHE A 50 4.51 -11.94 -14.60
N PHE A 51 4.22 -11.00 -15.51
CA PHE A 51 3.20 -11.21 -16.56
C PHE A 51 3.54 -12.25 -17.63
N GLU A 52 4.82 -12.40 -17.96
CA GLU A 52 5.27 -13.28 -19.04
C GLU A 52 6.11 -14.45 -18.50
N PRO A 53 6.08 -15.61 -19.17
CA PRO A 53 7.00 -16.71 -18.92
C PRO A 53 8.46 -16.25 -18.87
N ALA A 54 9.19 -16.72 -17.86
CA ALA A 54 10.59 -16.35 -17.66
C ALA A 54 11.43 -17.52 -17.14
N GLU A 55 12.75 -17.35 -17.19
CA GLU A 55 13.70 -18.27 -16.56
C GLU A 55 13.48 -18.31 -15.04
N GLY A 56 13.46 -19.51 -14.46
CA GLY A 56 13.21 -19.73 -13.03
C GLY A 56 11.74 -19.84 -12.62
N ASP A 57 10.80 -19.81 -13.57
CA ASP A 57 9.35 -19.90 -13.27
C ASP A 57 8.99 -21.17 -12.49
N VAL A 58 9.70 -22.29 -12.72
CA VAL A 58 9.45 -23.56 -12.02
C VAL A 58 9.80 -23.43 -10.55
N GLU A 59 10.98 -22.90 -10.24
CA GLU A 59 11.44 -22.66 -8.87
C GLU A 59 10.53 -21.65 -8.15
N LEU A 60 10.12 -20.59 -8.85
CA LEU A 60 9.20 -19.61 -8.30
C LEU A 60 7.83 -20.25 -8.02
N ALA A 61 7.24 -20.96 -8.98
CA ALA A 61 5.96 -21.66 -8.80
C ALA A 61 5.97 -22.61 -7.59
N ASP A 62 7.05 -23.36 -7.40
CA ASP A 62 7.17 -24.28 -6.26
C ASP A 62 7.34 -23.55 -4.92
N SER A 63 8.00 -22.39 -4.90
CA SER A 63 8.05 -21.55 -3.69
C SER A 63 6.67 -20.97 -3.33
N LEU A 64 5.83 -20.62 -4.32
CA LEU A 64 4.50 -20.05 -4.07
C LEU A 64 3.59 -21.05 -3.35
N LYS A 65 3.55 -22.31 -3.79
CA LYS A 65 2.68 -23.36 -3.21
C LYS A 65 2.89 -23.62 -1.72
N ASN A 66 4.09 -23.33 -1.21
CA ASN A 66 4.50 -23.67 0.15
C ASN A 66 4.52 -22.47 1.10
N ASN A 67 4.14 -21.29 0.62
CA ASN A 67 4.21 -20.05 1.38
C ASN A 67 2.96 -19.20 1.15
N ASN A 68 2.62 -18.35 2.11
CA ASN A 68 1.47 -17.46 2.01
C ASN A 68 1.85 -16.23 1.17
N VAL A 69 1.76 -16.35 -0.16
CA VAL A 69 2.21 -15.31 -1.10
C VAL A 69 1.04 -14.65 -1.81
N VAL A 70 1.10 -13.33 -1.92
CA VAL A 70 0.21 -12.50 -2.74
C VAL A 70 1.01 -11.86 -3.86
N LEU A 71 0.61 -12.11 -5.11
CA LEU A 71 1.23 -11.51 -6.29
C LEU A 71 0.43 -10.34 -6.85
N ALA A 72 1.15 -9.35 -7.36
CA ALA A 72 0.58 -8.20 -8.05
C ALA A 72 -0.10 -8.59 -9.38
N MET A 73 -1.21 -7.91 -9.67
CA MET A 73 -1.88 -7.86 -10.97
C MET A 73 -2.03 -6.39 -11.38
N GLU A 74 -2.25 -6.13 -12.66
CA GLU A 74 -2.42 -4.75 -13.12
C GLU A 74 -3.53 -4.63 -14.15
N TYR A 75 -4.50 -3.77 -13.89
CA TYR A 75 -5.43 -3.34 -14.92
C TYR A 75 -4.73 -2.33 -15.84
N THR A 76 -4.78 -2.58 -17.15
CA THR A 76 -4.09 -1.76 -18.16
C THR A 76 -5.01 -0.81 -18.90
N SER A 77 -6.32 -0.97 -18.74
CA SER A 77 -7.31 -0.04 -19.27
C SER A 77 -8.53 0.03 -18.37
N PHE A 78 -9.14 1.22 -18.36
CA PHE A 78 -10.29 1.52 -17.52
C PHE A 78 -11.38 2.26 -18.30
N SER A 79 -12.62 2.03 -17.90
CA SER A 79 -13.78 2.83 -18.31
C SER A 79 -14.54 3.33 -17.08
N ILE A 80 -15.26 4.43 -17.24
CA ILE A 80 -16.15 4.95 -16.19
C ILE A 80 -17.58 4.67 -16.62
N LYS A 81 -18.34 3.96 -15.78
CA LYS A 81 -19.77 3.67 -15.99
C LYS A 81 -20.52 4.04 -14.72
N GLU A 82 -21.52 4.91 -14.84
CA GLU A 82 -22.32 5.39 -13.70
C GLU A 82 -21.48 6.01 -12.55
N GLY A 83 -20.30 6.55 -12.87
CA GLY A 83 -19.38 7.13 -11.89
C GLY A 83 -18.46 6.13 -11.18
N GLU A 84 -18.61 4.83 -11.45
CA GLU A 84 -17.69 3.78 -10.99
C GLU A 84 -16.62 3.48 -12.05
N ILE A 85 -15.41 3.15 -11.59
CA ILE A 85 -14.31 2.74 -12.45
C ILE A 85 -14.40 1.24 -12.70
N TYR A 86 -14.31 0.86 -13.98
CA TYR A 86 -14.31 -0.52 -14.43
C TYR A 86 -12.97 -0.87 -15.08
N GLY A 87 -12.41 -2.02 -14.74
CA GLY A 87 -11.20 -2.54 -15.38
C GLY A 87 -11.52 -3.33 -16.66
N ASP A 88 -11.10 -2.82 -17.82
CA ASP A 88 -11.45 -3.40 -19.12
C ASP A 88 -10.37 -4.36 -19.65
N SER A 89 -9.17 -4.34 -19.09
CA SER A 89 -8.10 -5.29 -19.41
C SER A 89 -7.21 -5.49 -18.20
N LEU A 90 -6.77 -6.74 -17.98
CA LEU A 90 -6.05 -7.16 -16.79
C LEU A 90 -4.84 -8.00 -17.18
N LEU A 91 -3.66 -7.59 -16.75
CA LEU A 91 -2.44 -8.37 -16.78
C LEU A 91 -2.33 -9.17 -15.48
N LYS A 92 -2.07 -10.46 -15.64
CA LYS A 92 -1.99 -11.44 -14.56
C LYS A 92 -0.59 -12.03 -14.48
N PRO A 93 -0.20 -12.59 -13.33
CA PRO A 93 0.97 -13.45 -13.26
C PRO A 93 0.92 -14.54 -14.35
N SER A 94 2.09 -14.88 -14.87
CA SER A 94 2.31 -15.91 -15.88
C SER A 94 1.64 -17.21 -15.45
N SER A 95 0.97 -17.87 -16.39
CA SER A 95 0.32 -19.17 -16.13
C SER A 95 1.30 -20.25 -15.68
N ASN A 96 2.61 -20.07 -15.89
CA ASN A 96 3.64 -21.00 -15.41
C ASN A 96 3.80 -20.99 -13.88
N LEU A 97 3.37 -19.91 -13.21
CA LEU A 97 3.53 -19.76 -11.76
C LEU A 97 2.51 -20.54 -10.94
N GLY A 98 1.52 -21.17 -11.60
CA GLY A 98 0.45 -21.91 -10.96
C GLY A 98 -0.89 -21.19 -11.03
N THR A 99 -1.85 -21.67 -10.24
CA THR A 99 -3.25 -21.24 -10.26
C THR A 99 -3.55 -20.27 -9.10
N PRO A 100 -3.90 -19.00 -9.39
CA PRO A 100 -4.38 -18.06 -8.39
C PRO A 100 -5.55 -18.63 -7.58
N GLY A 101 -5.55 -18.40 -6.26
CA GLY A 101 -6.53 -18.93 -5.30
C GLY A 101 -6.27 -20.38 -4.85
N ILE A 102 -5.33 -21.10 -5.48
CA ILE A 102 -4.90 -22.44 -5.06
C ILE A 102 -3.44 -22.39 -4.60
N ASP A 103 -2.55 -21.90 -5.48
CA ASP A 103 -1.10 -21.92 -5.24
C ASP A 103 -0.60 -20.60 -4.62
N TYR A 104 -1.32 -19.50 -4.82
CA TYR A 104 -1.03 -18.15 -4.29
C TYR A 104 -2.27 -17.26 -4.42
N LYS A 105 -2.31 -16.13 -3.71
CA LYS A 105 -3.34 -15.09 -3.91
C LYS A 105 -2.87 -13.99 -4.84
N THR A 106 -3.81 -13.21 -5.34
CA THR A 106 -3.53 -12.07 -6.22
C THR A 106 -4.37 -10.87 -5.88
N GLY A 107 -3.86 -9.68 -6.16
CA GLY A 107 -4.64 -8.45 -6.11
C GLY A 107 -4.03 -7.37 -7.00
N PHE A 108 -4.83 -6.41 -7.42
CA PHE A 108 -4.37 -5.38 -8.34
C PHE A 108 -3.60 -4.26 -7.62
N VAL A 109 -2.53 -3.74 -8.22
CA VAL A 109 -1.63 -2.74 -7.59
C VAL A 109 -1.83 -1.30 -8.08
N ASN A 110 -2.71 -1.08 -9.05
CA ASN A 110 -2.90 0.24 -9.67
C ASN A 110 -3.16 1.34 -8.62
N LEU A 111 -2.26 2.32 -8.58
CA LEU A 111 -2.44 3.55 -7.81
C LEU A 111 -3.17 4.60 -8.64
N TYR A 112 -3.99 5.40 -7.97
CA TYR A 112 -4.77 6.47 -8.60
C TYR A 112 -4.37 7.82 -8.01
N THR A 113 -4.06 8.77 -8.90
CA THR A 113 -3.76 10.15 -8.53
C THR A 113 -5.00 11.02 -8.71
N ASP A 114 -5.14 12.02 -7.84
CA ASP A 114 -6.08 13.11 -8.03
C ASP A 114 -5.70 13.98 -9.24
N SER A 115 -6.57 14.95 -9.58
CA SER A 115 -6.33 15.85 -10.71
C SER A 115 -5.07 16.73 -10.58
N ASP A 116 -4.51 16.82 -9.37
CA ASP A 116 -3.25 17.51 -9.08
C ASP A 116 -2.02 16.56 -9.08
N GLY A 117 -2.20 15.28 -9.40
CA GLY A 117 -1.12 14.29 -9.49
C GLY A 117 -0.73 13.65 -8.16
N VAL A 118 -1.44 13.95 -7.06
CA VAL A 118 -1.13 13.39 -5.73
C VAL A 118 -2.02 12.17 -5.45
N THR A 119 -1.41 11.10 -4.92
CA THR A 119 -2.08 9.87 -4.51
C THR A 119 -2.62 10.03 -3.09
N ARG A 120 -3.94 10.21 -2.96
CA ARG A 120 -4.62 10.35 -1.65
C ARG A 120 -5.58 9.21 -1.31
N SER A 121 -5.94 8.41 -2.30
CA SER A 121 -7.00 7.43 -2.20
C SER A 121 -6.69 6.20 -3.03
N PHE A 122 -7.30 5.09 -2.66
CA PHE A 122 -7.28 3.87 -3.44
C PHE A 122 -8.70 3.36 -3.69
N GLN A 123 -8.82 2.44 -4.64
CA GLN A 123 -10.04 1.67 -4.84
C GLN A 123 -9.85 0.31 -4.14
N PRO A 124 -10.65 -0.02 -3.12
CA PRO A 124 -10.62 -1.34 -2.48
C PRO A 124 -10.89 -2.48 -3.46
N TYR A 125 -11.73 -2.22 -4.46
CA TYR A 125 -12.23 -3.22 -5.37
C TYR A 125 -12.54 -2.61 -6.72
N ILE A 126 -12.24 -3.34 -7.79
CA ILE A 126 -12.57 -2.94 -9.15
C ILE A 126 -13.45 -4.01 -9.78
N LYS A 127 -14.60 -3.57 -10.30
CA LYS A 127 -15.43 -4.39 -11.19
C LYS A 127 -14.82 -4.35 -12.58
N GLY A 128 -14.83 -5.45 -13.31
CA GLY A 128 -14.21 -5.43 -14.63
C GLY A 128 -14.42 -6.69 -15.45
N VAL A 129 -13.49 -6.93 -16.37
CA VAL A 129 -13.32 -8.24 -17.04
C VAL A 129 -13.30 -9.37 -16.02
N GLU A 130 -12.62 -9.11 -14.92
CA GLU A 130 -12.68 -9.89 -13.70
C GLU A 130 -12.69 -8.94 -12.52
N ASN A 131 -13.27 -9.42 -11.43
CA ASN A 131 -13.42 -8.68 -10.20
C ASN A 131 -12.28 -9.06 -9.26
N HIS A 132 -11.49 -8.08 -8.85
CA HIS A 132 -10.36 -8.30 -7.96
C HIS A 132 -10.35 -7.26 -6.85
N TYR A 133 -9.90 -7.68 -5.67
CA TYR A 133 -9.57 -6.75 -4.60
C TYR A 133 -8.20 -6.13 -4.83
N HIS A 134 -7.99 -4.96 -4.25
CA HIS A 134 -6.68 -4.32 -4.23
C HIS A 134 -5.64 -5.24 -3.60
N PHE A 135 -4.42 -5.18 -4.08
CA PHE A 135 -3.28 -5.96 -3.61
C PHE A 135 -3.12 -5.94 -2.08
N SER A 136 -3.18 -4.76 -1.47
CA SER A 136 -3.13 -4.60 0.00
C SER A 136 -4.28 -5.30 0.74
N ILE A 137 -5.47 -5.40 0.14
CA ILE A 137 -6.60 -6.15 0.71
C ILE A 137 -6.37 -7.64 0.58
N ALA A 138 -5.87 -8.12 -0.56
CA ALA A 138 -5.53 -9.52 -0.73
C ALA A 138 -4.45 -9.98 0.28
N ILE A 139 -3.48 -9.12 0.60
CA ILE A 139 -2.48 -9.35 1.65
C ILE A 139 -3.14 -9.47 3.02
N ILE A 140 -4.01 -8.53 3.39
CA ILE A 140 -4.70 -8.59 4.69
C ILE A 140 -5.66 -9.78 4.77
N GLU A 141 -6.32 -10.13 3.66
CA GLU A 141 -7.17 -11.31 3.60
C GLU A 141 -6.37 -12.59 3.81
N GLU A 142 -5.18 -12.70 3.23
CA GLU A 142 -4.25 -13.81 3.47
C GLU A 142 -3.75 -13.83 4.92
N PHE A 143 -3.37 -12.67 5.45
CA PHE A 143 -2.90 -12.51 6.82
C PHE A 143 -3.96 -12.90 7.87
N LEU A 144 -5.20 -12.46 7.69
CA LEU A 144 -6.32 -12.70 8.62
C LEU A 144 -7.04 -14.03 8.38
N GLY A 145 -6.94 -14.59 7.16
CA GLY A 145 -7.71 -15.74 6.72
C GLY A 145 -9.17 -15.43 6.34
N TYR A 146 -9.57 -14.15 6.29
CA TYR A 146 -10.90 -13.71 5.88
C TYR A 146 -10.86 -12.30 5.30
N ASN A 147 -11.84 -11.97 4.45
CA ASN A 147 -11.89 -10.66 3.80
C ASN A 147 -12.22 -9.54 4.82
N PRO A 148 -11.48 -8.42 4.84
CA PRO A 148 -11.75 -7.34 5.79
C PRO A 148 -13.08 -6.60 5.53
N GLY A 149 -13.82 -6.86 4.45
CA GLY A 149 -15.14 -6.27 4.22
C GLY A 149 -15.09 -4.76 4.02
N LEU A 150 -14.21 -4.31 3.12
CA LEU A 150 -14.16 -2.93 2.66
C LEU A 150 -15.02 -2.80 1.39
N GLU A 151 -16.17 -2.15 1.54
CA GLU A 151 -17.22 -2.12 0.51
C GLU A 151 -17.29 -0.76 -0.22
N GLN A 152 -16.55 0.25 0.23
CA GLN A 152 -16.54 1.56 -0.42
C GLN A 152 -15.81 1.49 -1.75
N SER A 153 -16.33 2.16 -2.78
CA SER A 153 -15.69 2.21 -4.11
C SER A 153 -14.35 2.98 -4.09
N ARG A 154 -14.19 3.91 -3.15
CA ARG A 154 -12.99 4.73 -2.98
C ARG A 154 -12.80 5.09 -1.53
N MET A 155 -11.58 4.97 -1.03
CA MET A 155 -11.22 5.29 0.36
C MET A 155 -9.96 6.14 0.39
N LEU A 156 -9.90 7.11 1.30
CA LEU A 156 -8.67 7.87 1.53
C LEU A 156 -7.67 7.02 2.31
N ILE A 157 -6.39 7.21 1.99
CA ILE A 157 -5.28 6.50 2.62
C ILE A 157 -4.83 7.29 3.84
N ASN A 158 -4.63 6.62 4.97
CA ASN A 158 -3.89 7.19 6.08
C ASN A 158 -2.42 6.84 5.90
N PHE A 159 -1.57 7.84 5.72
CA PHE A 159 -0.12 7.64 5.62
C PHE A 159 0.48 7.77 7.02
N PHE A 160 0.96 6.66 7.58
CA PHE A 160 1.43 6.57 8.96
C PHE A 160 2.85 7.16 9.15
N SER A 161 3.59 7.33 8.06
CA SER A 161 4.94 7.87 8.06
C SER A 161 5.29 8.52 6.73
N GLU A 162 6.20 9.51 6.77
CA GLU A 162 6.88 10.02 5.57
C GLU A 162 7.65 8.89 4.84
N PRO A 163 8.01 9.08 3.55
CA PRO A 163 8.80 8.10 2.80
C PRO A 163 10.02 7.60 3.57
N GLY A 164 10.23 6.28 3.59
CA GLY A 164 11.30 5.62 4.36
C GLY A 164 10.97 5.40 5.83
N GLY A 165 9.70 5.51 6.23
CA GLY A 165 9.29 5.38 7.64
C GLY A 165 9.09 3.94 8.13
N TYR A 166 8.96 2.99 7.21
CA TYR A 166 8.95 1.56 7.50
C TYR A 166 10.38 1.01 7.63
N GLU A 167 10.52 -0.22 8.10
CA GLU A 167 11.81 -0.91 8.06
C GLU A 167 12.10 -1.41 6.63
N TYR A 168 13.26 -1.00 6.09
CA TYR A 168 13.76 -1.42 4.79
C TYR A 168 14.91 -2.40 4.97
N ILE A 169 14.83 -3.52 4.26
CA ILE A 169 15.89 -4.51 4.15
C ILE A 169 16.17 -4.72 2.66
N SER A 170 17.42 -4.59 2.23
CA SER A 170 17.78 -4.84 0.83
C SER A 170 17.46 -6.28 0.41
N PHE A 171 16.92 -6.46 -0.79
CA PHE A 171 16.62 -7.77 -1.34
C PHE A 171 17.87 -8.66 -1.39
N SER A 172 19.02 -8.09 -1.72
CA SER A 172 20.31 -8.78 -1.70
C SER A 172 20.70 -9.30 -0.33
N ASP A 173 20.39 -8.59 0.76
CA ASP A 173 20.70 -9.03 2.13
C ASP A 173 19.93 -10.29 2.51
N VAL A 174 18.65 -10.34 2.13
CA VAL A 174 17.81 -11.54 2.31
C VAL A 174 18.29 -12.66 1.39
N TYR A 175 18.54 -12.35 0.12
CA TYR A 175 19.03 -13.31 -0.87
C TYR A 175 20.36 -13.95 -0.46
N ASN A 176 21.25 -13.18 0.17
CA ASN A 176 22.57 -13.62 0.63
C ASN A 176 22.56 -14.15 2.07
N ASN A 177 21.38 -14.30 2.69
CA ASN A 177 21.20 -14.78 4.06
C ASN A 177 21.99 -13.95 5.10
N LYS A 178 22.13 -12.62 4.90
CA LYS A 178 22.81 -11.73 5.86
C LYS A 178 22.00 -11.53 7.14
N ILE A 179 20.69 -11.81 7.10
CA ILE A 179 19.75 -11.71 8.22
C ILE A 179 19.37 -13.12 8.68
N ASN A 180 18.98 -13.29 9.94
CA ASN A 180 18.46 -14.57 10.43
C ASN A 180 16.98 -14.73 10.04
N SER A 181 16.58 -15.86 9.46
CA SER A 181 15.19 -16.06 8.99
C SER A 181 14.14 -15.95 10.11
N SER A 182 14.51 -16.24 11.36
CA SER A 182 13.61 -16.07 12.51
C SER A 182 13.24 -14.61 12.80
N TYR A 183 13.98 -13.65 12.23
CA TYR A 183 13.64 -12.23 12.30
C TYR A 183 12.30 -11.92 11.63
N PHE A 184 11.98 -12.63 10.54
CA PHE A 184 10.77 -12.40 9.75
C PHE A 184 9.55 -13.10 10.31
N LYS A 185 9.68 -13.79 11.44
CA LYS A 185 8.62 -14.61 12.02
C LYS A 185 7.39 -13.76 12.38
N ASP A 186 6.21 -14.23 11.96
CA ASP A 186 4.91 -13.60 12.22
C ASP A 186 4.73 -12.19 11.61
N LYS A 187 5.67 -11.75 10.76
CA LYS A 187 5.64 -10.42 10.11
C LYS A 187 4.91 -10.43 8.76
N ILE A 188 4.44 -9.26 8.35
CA ILE A 188 3.95 -8.98 7.00
C ILE A 188 5.14 -8.45 6.18
N ILE A 189 5.44 -9.12 5.07
CA ILE A 189 6.57 -8.75 4.22
C ILE A 189 6.05 -8.20 2.90
N LEU A 190 6.60 -7.08 2.45
CA LEU A 190 6.34 -6.49 1.14
C LEU A 190 7.63 -6.43 0.34
N ILE A 191 7.65 -7.02 -0.86
CA ILE A 191 8.81 -7.01 -1.75
C ILE A 191 8.48 -6.12 -2.94
N GLY A 192 9.29 -5.10 -3.22
CA GLY A 192 9.00 -4.18 -4.32
C GLY A 192 10.15 -3.25 -4.69
N ALA A 193 9.96 -2.53 -5.80
CA ALA A 193 10.92 -1.58 -6.33
C ALA A 193 11.03 -0.34 -5.44
N THR A 194 12.26 0.07 -5.15
CA THR A 194 12.55 1.31 -4.39
C THR A 194 13.71 2.10 -5.01
N ALA A 195 14.49 1.47 -5.90
CA ALA A 195 15.52 2.14 -6.67
C ALA A 195 14.89 3.17 -7.63
N PRO A 196 15.33 4.44 -7.66
CA PRO A 196 14.69 5.51 -8.43
C PRO A 196 14.58 5.26 -9.94
N ASN A 197 15.51 4.47 -10.47
CA ASN A 197 15.60 4.05 -11.87
C ASN A 197 14.57 2.98 -12.27
N LEU A 198 13.86 2.39 -11.31
CA LEU A 198 12.73 1.49 -11.58
C LEU A 198 11.40 2.25 -11.70
N HIS A 199 11.37 3.55 -11.36
CA HIS A 199 10.28 4.50 -11.64
C HIS A 199 8.88 4.08 -11.14
N ASP A 200 8.82 3.51 -9.94
CA ASP A 200 7.56 3.10 -9.30
C ASP A 200 7.17 4.05 -8.14
N ASP A 201 7.50 5.33 -8.25
CA ASP A 201 7.27 6.30 -7.18
C ASP A 201 5.94 7.05 -7.36
N ALA A 202 5.29 7.34 -6.24
CA ALA A 202 4.07 8.14 -6.16
C ALA A 202 4.29 9.43 -5.36
N ILE A 203 3.63 10.51 -5.76
CA ILE A 203 3.56 11.74 -4.94
C ILE A 203 2.46 11.57 -3.90
N VAL A 204 2.77 11.78 -2.62
CA VAL A 204 1.86 11.59 -1.49
C VAL A 204 1.60 12.91 -0.75
N PRO A 205 0.46 13.10 -0.06
CA PRO A 205 0.09 14.41 0.49
C PRO A 205 0.89 14.84 1.74
N ILE A 206 1.72 13.95 2.29
CA ILE A 206 2.43 14.17 3.56
C ILE A 206 3.92 14.49 3.40
N SER A 207 4.46 14.42 2.18
CA SER A 207 5.87 14.71 1.91
C SER A 207 6.05 15.39 0.56
N ASN A 208 7.15 16.11 0.39
CA ASN A 208 7.59 16.63 -0.91
C ASN A 208 8.48 15.63 -1.67
N GLU A 209 8.87 14.55 -1.01
CA GLU A 209 9.62 13.45 -1.61
C GLU A 209 8.64 12.40 -2.17
N ALA A 210 9.06 11.74 -3.25
CA ALA A 210 8.27 10.67 -3.83
C ALA A 210 8.37 9.41 -2.96
N MET A 211 7.26 8.68 -2.82
CA MET A 211 7.15 7.45 -2.04
C MET A 211 7.12 6.25 -2.99
N PRO A 212 7.96 5.21 -2.79
CA PRO A 212 7.88 3.98 -3.57
C PRO A 212 6.49 3.35 -3.49
N GLY A 213 6.00 2.78 -4.59
CA GLY A 213 4.68 2.14 -4.70
C GLY A 213 4.47 1.06 -3.63
N VAL A 214 5.52 0.27 -3.37
CA VAL A 214 5.53 -0.74 -2.30
C VAL A 214 5.32 -0.14 -0.90
N GLU A 215 5.80 1.09 -0.65
CA GLU A 215 5.58 1.79 0.62
C GLU A 215 4.18 2.42 0.70
N VAL A 216 3.61 2.85 -0.43
CA VAL A 216 2.18 3.20 -0.49
C VAL A 216 1.34 1.97 -0.13
N ASN A 217 1.70 0.80 -0.65
CA ASN A 217 1.08 -0.48 -0.30
C ASN A 217 1.27 -0.83 1.18
N ALA A 218 2.41 -0.53 1.79
CA ALA A 218 2.64 -0.70 3.24
C ALA A 218 1.69 0.16 4.08
N ASN A 219 1.52 1.44 3.72
CA ASN A 219 0.57 2.35 4.37
C ASN A 219 -0.88 1.86 4.22
N LEU A 220 -1.24 1.30 3.06
CA LEU A 220 -2.56 0.70 2.84
C LEU A 220 -2.78 -0.55 3.70
N VAL A 221 -1.82 -1.48 3.73
CA VAL A 221 -1.86 -2.66 4.59
C VAL A 221 -2.04 -2.24 6.06
N GLN A 222 -1.26 -1.26 6.52
CA GLN A 222 -1.38 -0.71 7.87
C GLN A 222 -2.78 -0.11 8.12
N SER A 223 -3.29 0.74 7.21
CA SER A 223 -4.62 1.37 7.32
C SER A 223 -5.73 0.33 7.42
N ILE A 224 -5.67 -0.73 6.60
CA ILE A 224 -6.66 -1.81 6.57
C ILE A 224 -6.59 -2.63 7.87
N LEU A 225 -5.38 -2.96 8.34
CA LEU A 225 -5.16 -3.75 9.55
C LEU A 225 -5.65 -3.01 10.80
N THR A 226 -5.39 -1.71 10.91
CA THR A 226 -5.80 -0.89 12.07
C THR A 226 -7.22 -0.36 11.97
N ARG A 227 -7.85 -0.44 10.79
CA ARG A 227 -9.11 0.25 10.45
C ARG A 227 -9.03 1.77 10.61
N ASP A 228 -7.83 2.33 10.50
CA ASP A 228 -7.61 3.76 10.63
C ASP A 228 -7.41 4.37 9.25
N PHE A 229 -8.50 4.92 8.72
CA PHE A 229 -8.56 5.59 7.42
C PHE A 229 -8.93 7.07 7.62
N ILE A 230 -8.44 7.92 6.72
CA ILE A 230 -8.95 9.29 6.64
C ILE A 230 -10.39 9.24 6.13
N ASN A 231 -11.29 9.93 6.81
CA ASN A 231 -12.68 10.04 6.41
C ASN A 231 -13.04 11.50 6.21
N TYR A 232 -13.88 11.78 5.22
CA TYR A 232 -14.50 13.09 5.11
C TYR A 232 -15.43 13.31 6.32
N GLN A 233 -15.43 14.53 6.84
CA GLN A 233 -16.35 14.91 7.91
C GLN A 233 -17.78 14.88 7.37
N ASP A 234 -18.70 14.26 8.10
CA ASP A 234 -20.13 14.27 7.77
C ASP A 234 -20.71 15.71 7.80
N ASP A 235 -21.56 16.05 6.84
CA ASP A 235 -22.14 17.40 6.68
C ASP A 235 -22.86 17.91 7.94
N ILE A 236 -23.62 17.05 8.63
CA ILE A 236 -24.36 17.41 9.84
C ILE A 236 -23.38 17.77 10.95
N SER A 237 -22.35 16.95 11.13
CA SER A 237 -21.32 17.21 12.13
C SER A 237 -20.50 18.46 11.82
N ALA A 238 -20.20 18.71 10.54
CA ALA A 238 -19.53 19.94 10.10
C ALA A 238 -20.40 21.18 10.36
N ILE A 239 -21.68 21.14 9.99
CA ILE A 239 -22.65 22.21 10.27
C ILE A 239 -22.76 22.44 11.79
N GLY A 240 -22.84 21.37 12.58
CA GLY A 240 -22.86 21.44 14.04
C GLY A 240 -21.63 22.14 14.60
N LEU A 241 -20.43 21.78 14.15
CA LEU A 241 -19.18 22.45 14.52
C LEU A 241 -19.20 23.93 14.15
N ILE A 242 -19.67 24.28 12.94
CA ILE A 242 -19.81 25.67 12.51
C ILE A 242 -20.72 26.46 13.46
N PHE A 243 -21.88 25.90 13.84
CA PHE A 243 -22.77 26.54 14.80
C PHE A 243 -22.15 26.69 16.18
N ILE A 244 -21.45 25.66 16.67
CA ILE A 244 -20.75 25.71 17.95
C ILE A 244 -19.69 26.82 17.93
N PHE A 245 -18.86 26.88 16.89
CA PHE A 245 -17.85 27.94 16.74
C PHE A 245 -18.49 29.32 16.60
N ALA A 246 -19.62 29.45 15.89
CA ALA A 246 -20.34 30.71 15.76
C ALA A 246 -20.90 31.18 17.11
N ILE A 247 -21.48 30.29 17.92
CA ILE A 247 -21.99 30.60 19.26
C ILE A 247 -20.84 30.95 20.19
N LEU A 248 -19.76 30.16 20.22
CA LEU A 248 -18.59 30.45 21.05
C LEU A 248 -17.97 31.80 20.70
N THR A 249 -17.84 32.11 19.40
CA THR A 249 -17.36 33.41 18.93
C THR A 249 -18.31 34.53 19.35
N GLY A 250 -19.62 34.34 19.21
CA GLY A 250 -20.64 35.30 19.63
C GLY A 250 -20.63 35.57 21.14
N LEU A 251 -20.53 34.53 21.96
CA LEU A 251 -20.41 34.64 23.41
C LEU A 251 -19.10 35.33 23.80
N LEU A 252 -17.99 34.99 23.14
CA LEU A 252 -16.69 35.61 23.39
C LEU A 252 -16.77 37.12 23.09
N LEU A 253 -17.36 37.53 21.97
CA LEU A 253 -17.57 38.96 21.65
C LEU A 253 -18.56 39.66 22.61
N PHE A 254 -19.56 38.94 23.12
CA PHE A 254 -20.53 39.48 24.07
C PHE A 254 -19.92 39.72 25.46
N PHE A 255 -19.16 38.75 25.97
CA PHE A 255 -18.56 38.82 27.31
C PHE A 255 -17.25 39.60 27.34
N PHE A 256 -16.40 39.47 26.31
CA PHE A 256 -15.24 40.33 26.11
C PHE A 256 -15.70 41.61 25.40
N ARG A 257 -16.28 42.53 26.17
CA ARG A 257 -16.73 43.86 25.72
C ARG A 257 -15.81 44.45 24.66
N ILE A 258 -16.41 44.96 23.58
CA ILE A 258 -15.83 45.77 22.50
C ILE A 258 -14.72 46.72 22.96
N HIS A 259 -14.79 47.27 24.18
CA HIS A 259 -13.77 48.17 24.74
C HIS A 259 -12.37 47.57 24.87
N ILE A 260 -12.20 46.28 25.17
CA ILE A 260 -10.86 45.66 25.25
C ILE A 260 -10.27 45.48 23.85
N ALA A 261 -11.10 45.05 22.88
CA ALA A 261 -10.69 44.96 21.47
C ALA A 261 -10.39 46.33 20.86
N THR A 262 -11.14 47.38 21.24
CA THR A 262 -10.88 48.77 20.81
C THR A 262 -9.60 49.32 21.45
N ILE A 263 -9.31 48.98 22.71
CA ILE A 263 -8.04 49.33 23.37
C ILE A 263 -6.86 48.61 22.71
N PHE A 264 -7.01 47.34 22.34
CA PHE A 264 -5.97 46.57 21.66
C PHE A 264 -5.69 47.10 20.24
N LEU A 265 -6.73 47.48 19.48
CA LEU A 265 -6.62 48.14 18.16
C LEU A 265 -6.12 49.59 18.21
N ALA A 266 -6.14 50.25 19.38
CA ALA A 266 -5.64 51.62 19.55
C ALA A 266 -4.18 51.68 20.04
N ILE A 267 -3.62 50.54 20.46
CA ILE A 267 -2.23 50.42 20.96
C ILE A 267 -1.28 49.79 19.91
N ILE A 268 -1.83 49.14 18.88
CA ILE A 268 -1.11 48.70 17.67
C ILE A 268 -1.24 49.78 16.60
#